data_AF-X1V6Z5-F1
#
_entry.id   AF-X1V6Z5-F1
#
_cell.length_a   1.000
_cell.length_b   1.000
_cell.length_c   1.000
_cell.angle_alpha   90.00
_cell.angle_beta   90.00
_cell.angle_gamma   90.00
#
_symmetry.space_group_name_H-M   'P 1'
#
loop_
_entity.id
_entity.type
_entity.pdbx_description
1 polymer ?
#
loop_
_entity_poly.entity_id
_entity_poly.type
_entity_poly.pdbx_seq_one_letter_code
_entity_poly.pdbx_strand_id
1 'polypeptide(L)'
;VATFVAIPLEMLMSVFQQLFVSFPLLYVLFKAFVVAALVEEYLKLTIVRLFAYRNPNFDEVMDGVVYAVVAGMGFACMENILYVMGGTLWTALTRALTAIPLHATASGLMGYYIGRAKFAPSPQAERALINKGLRTAIFIHGTYDFLLFAVPFLGTLPSLGIIPLIVGAFFVLRARIRSALAEDRKRGQVVGEI
;
A
#
# COMPACT_ATOMS: atom_id res chain seq x y z
N VAL A 1 -7.20 1.01 -14.14
CA VAL A 1 -8.60 1.07 -13.63
C VAL A 1 -8.64 1.66 -12.22
N ALA A 2 -7.92 1.13 -11.21
CA ALA A 2 -7.94 1.69 -9.85
C ALA A 2 -7.55 3.17 -9.77
N THR A 3 -6.46 3.59 -10.42
CA THR A 3 -6.00 5.00 -10.38
C THR A 3 -7.04 5.97 -10.97
N PHE A 4 -7.76 5.57 -12.02
CA PHE A 4 -8.84 6.39 -12.59
C PHE A 4 -10.05 6.52 -11.66
N VAL A 5 -10.28 5.55 -10.77
CA VAL A 5 -11.30 5.62 -9.71
C VAL A 5 -10.77 6.38 -8.49
N ALA A 6 -9.47 6.32 -8.23
CA ALA A 6 -8.82 7.02 -7.13
C ALA A 6 -8.90 8.53 -7.31
N ILE A 7 -8.58 9.06 -8.50
CA ILE A 7 -8.60 10.50 -8.80
C ILE A 7 -9.92 11.19 -8.39
N PRO A 8 -11.12 10.77 -8.84
CA PRO A 8 -12.36 11.44 -8.45
C PRO A 8 -12.67 11.27 -6.95
N LEU A 9 -12.29 10.15 -6.34
CA LEU A 9 -12.46 9.94 -4.90
C LEU A 9 -11.52 10.85 -4.09
N GLU A 10 -10.27 10.98 -4.50
CA GLU A 10 -9.31 11.93 -3.92
C GLU A 10 -9.78 13.37 -4.07
N MET A 11 -10.28 13.74 -5.24
CA MET A 11 -10.88 15.08 -5.46
C MET A 11 -12.05 15.32 -4.51
N LEU A 12 -12.96 14.34 -4.35
CA LEU A 12 -14.07 14.46 -3.40
C LEU A 12 -13.56 14.57 -1.96
N MET A 13 -12.60 13.72 -1.56
CA MET A 13 -12.03 13.74 -0.21
C MET A 13 -11.23 15.02 0.05
N SER A 14 -10.65 15.64 -0.97
CA SER A 14 -9.90 16.90 -0.86
C SER A 14 -10.77 18.08 -0.45
N VAL A 15 -12.09 18.03 -0.69
CA VAL A 15 -13.05 19.05 -0.19
C VAL A 15 -12.99 19.14 1.33
N PHE A 16 -12.86 17.99 2.02
CA PHE A 16 -12.77 17.96 3.48
C PHE A 16 -11.42 18.43 4.02
N GLN A 17 -10.36 18.49 3.18
CA GLN A 17 -9.07 19.06 3.59
C GLN A 17 -9.21 20.54 3.97
N GLN A 18 -10.15 21.26 3.36
CA GLN A 18 -10.38 22.70 3.62
C GLN A 18 -10.76 22.98 5.07
N LEU A 19 -11.33 22.00 5.79
CA LEU A 19 -11.63 22.11 7.22
C LEU A 19 -10.37 22.34 8.08
N PHE A 20 -9.19 21.99 7.55
CA PHE A 20 -7.92 22.06 8.26
C PHE A 20 -6.97 23.13 7.73
N VAL A 21 -7.43 24.03 6.83
CA VAL A 21 -6.56 25.03 6.19
C VAL A 21 -5.80 25.91 7.18
N SER A 22 -6.41 26.20 8.34
CA SER A 22 -5.79 26.99 9.43
C SER A 22 -4.79 26.20 10.28
N PHE A 23 -4.68 24.88 10.08
CA PHE A 23 -3.82 23.97 10.85
C PHE A 23 -2.91 23.18 9.90
N PRO A 24 -1.77 23.76 9.47
CA PRO A 24 -0.96 23.20 8.37
C PRO A 24 -0.53 21.75 8.57
N LEU A 25 -0.15 21.36 9.79
CA LEU A 25 0.25 19.98 10.07
C LEU A 25 -0.93 19.00 10.00
N LEU A 26 -2.10 19.41 10.49
CA LEU A 26 -3.30 18.59 10.43
C LEU A 26 -3.82 18.48 8.99
N TYR A 27 -3.71 19.55 8.21
CA TYR A 27 -3.99 19.56 6.78
C TYR A 27 -3.13 18.53 6.03
N VAL A 28 -1.81 18.57 6.26
CA VAL A 28 -0.87 17.64 5.63
C VAL A 28 -1.11 16.19 6.07
N LEU A 29 -1.37 15.97 7.37
CA LEU A 29 -1.65 14.64 7.91
C LEU A 29 -2.94 14.07 7.30
N PHE A 30 -4.01 14.86 7.21
CA PHE A 30 -5.26 14.43 6.60
C PHE A 30 -5.06 14.14 5.10
N LYS A 31 -4.35 15.01 4.38
CA LYS A 31 -4.02 14.79 2.97
C LYS A 31 -3.26 13.48 2.75
N ALA A 32 -2.21 13.23 3.52
CA ALA A 32 -1.36 12.07 3.38
C ALA A 32 -2.06 10.76 3.75
N PHE A 33 -2.71 10.70 4.91
CA PHE A 33 -3.25 9.44 5.42
C PHE A 33 -4.67 9.15 4.94
N VAL A 34 -5.52 10.16 4.80
CA VAL A 34 -6.95 9.98 4.49
C VAL A 34 -7.22 10.15 3.00
N VAL A 35 -6.67 11.19 2.38
CA VAL A 35 -6.97 11.45 0.96
C VAL A 35 -6.17 10.54 0.05
N ALA A 36 -4.84 10.48 0.22
CA ALA A 36 -4.00 9.61 -0.62
C ALA A 36 -4.00 8.17 -0.09
N ALA A 37 -3.30 7.88 1.00
CA ALA A 37 -3.01 6.51 1.41
C ALA A 37 -4.25 5.64 1.66
N LEU A 38 -5.27 6.15 2.36
CA LEU A 38 -6.51 5.38 2.60
C LEU A 38 -7.24 5.07 1.31
N VAL A 39 -7.47 6.06 0.43
CA VAL A 39 -8.21 5.86 -0.82
C VAL A 39 -7.47 4.86 -1.70
N GLU A 40 -6.19 5.09 -1.91
CA GLU A 40 -5.39 4.26 -2.80
C GLU A 40 -5.25 2.81 -2.32
N GLU A 41 -4.85 2.61 -1.06
CA GLU A 41 -4.62 1.26 -0.53
C GLU A 41 -5.94 0.49 -0.40
N TYR A 42 -7.05 1.18 -0.11
CA TYR A 42 -8.37 0.57 -0.11
C TYR A 42 -8.81 0.13 -1.51
N LEU A 43 -8.54 0.92 -2.56
CA LEU A 43 -8.83 0.55 -3.94
C LEU A 43 -7.95 -0.62 -4.41
N LYS A 44 -6.66 -0.63 -4.06
CA LYS A 44 -5.75 -1.75 -4.32
C LYS A 44 -6.25 -3.03 -3.65
N LEU A 45 -6.62 -2.97 -2.36
CA LEU A 45 -7.25 -4.06 -1.63
C LEU A 45 -8.52 -4.55 -2.33
N THR A 46 -9.38 -3.62 -2.75
CA THR A 46 -10.66 -3.94 -3.41
C THR A 46 -10.41 -4.70 -4.71
N ILE A 47 -9.48 -4.26 -5.56
CA ILE A 47 -9.12 -4.98 -6.78
C ILE A 47 -8.61 -6.38 -6.47
N VAL A 48 -7.68 -6.51 -5.51
CA VAL A 48 -7.17 -7.84 -5.10
C VAL A 48 -8.32 -8.73 -4.62
N ARG A 49 -9.24 -8.19 -3.81
CA ARG A 49 -10.41 -8.90 -3.26
C ARG A 49 -11.43 -9.32 -4.31
N LEU A 50 -11.62 -8.51 -5.36
CA LEU A 50 -12.59 -8.80 -6.41
C LEU A 50 -12.05 -9.82 -7.42
N PHE A 51 -10.79 -9.70 -7.83
CA PHE A 51 -10.22 -10.45 -8.95
C PHE A 51 -9.32 -11.62 -8.54
N ALA A 52 -8.47 -11.45 -7.53
CA ALA A 52 -7.49 -12.47 -7.13
C ALA A 52 -8.01 -13.34 -5.98
N TYR A 53 -8.55 -12.73 -4.93
CA TYR A 53 -8.93 -13.42 -3.69
C TYR A 53 -10.03 -14.48 -3.87
N ARG A 54 -10.86 -14.36 -4.92
CA ARG A 54 -11.90 -15.34 -5.28
C ARG A 54 -11.42 -16.37 -6.29
N ASN A 55 -10.23 -16.21 -6.86
CA ASN A 55 -9.68 -17.12 -7.83
C ASN A 55 -9.28 -18.44 -7.14
N PRO A 56 -9.60 -19.61 -7.71
CA PRO A 56 -9.13 -20.90 -7.20
C PRO A 56 -7.60 -21.04 -7.14
N ASN A 57 -6.87 -20.36 -8.03
CA ASN A 57 -5.40 -20.32 -8.05
C ASN A 57 -4.80 -19.42 -6.95
N PHE A 58 -5.62 -18.83 -6.09
CA PHE A 58 -5.16 -18.17 -4.88
C PHE A 58 -5.21 -19.20 -3.74
N ASP A 59 -4.21 -20.06 -3.72
CA ASP A 59 -4.12 -21.23 -2.85
C ASP A 59 -2.87 -21.23 -1.95
N GLU A 60 -2.02 -20.21 -2.06
CA GLU A 60 -0.89 -19.95 -1.17
C GLU A 60 -0.97 -18.58 -0.46
N VAL A 61 -0.33 -18.44 0.70
CA VAL A 61 -0.16 -17.15 1.39
C VAL A 61 0.70 -16.21 0.54
N MET A 62 1.71 -16.75 -0.13
CA MET A 62 2.60 -15.98 -0.99
C MET A 62 1.87 -15.35 -2.19
N ASP A 63 0.81 -15.98 -2.71
CA ASP A 63 -0.05 -15.39 -3.74
C ASP A 63 -0.60 -14.03 -3.33
N GLY A 64 -1.01 -13.90 -2.06
CA GLY A 64 -1.44 -12.63 -1.48
C GLY A 64 -0.44 -11.52 -1.69
N VAL A 65 0.84 -11.81 -1.45
CA VAL A 65 1.93 -10.86 -1.68
C VAL A 65 2.09 -10.58 -3.17
N VAL A 66 2.15 -11.60 -4.03
CA VAL A 66 2.33 -11.41 -5.48
C VAL A 66 1.22 -10.56 -6.08
N TYR A 67 -0.04 -10.94 -5.88
CA TYR A 67 -1.18 -10.23 -6.47
C TYR A 67 -1.30 -8.80 -5.95
N ALA A 68 -1.01 -8.57 -4.67
CA ALA A 68 -1.03 -7.21 -4.12
C ALA A 68 0.13 -6.35 -4.66
N VAL A 69 1.34 -6.90 -4.79
CA VAL A 69 2.48 -6.19 -5.42
C VAL A 69 2.14 -5.85 -6.87
N VAL A 70 1.57 -6.77 -7.65
CA VAL A 70 1.16 -6.49 -9.03
C VAL A 70 0.14 -5.35 -9.10
N ALA A 71 -0.88 -5.38 -8.23
CA ALA A 71 -1.87 -4.30 -8.14
C ALA A 71 -1.22 -2.96 -7.76
N GLY A 72 -0.32 -2.95 -6.77
CA GLY A 72 0.42 -1.78 -6.30
C GLY A 72 1.34 -1.20 -7.38
N MET A 73 2.08 -2.04 -8.10
CA MET A 73 2.98 -1.63 -9.18
C MET A 73 2.21 -1.07 -10.38
N GLY A 74 1.07 -1.65 -10.72
CA GLY A 74 0.18 -1.09 -11.75
C GLY A 74 -0.35 0.29 -11.38
N PHE A 75 -0.69 0.49 -10.11
CA PHE A 75 -1.10 1.80 -9.58
C PHE A 75 0.05 2.82 -9.64
N ALA A 76 1.23 2.45 -9.11
CA ALA A 76 2.42 3.27 -9.07
C ALA A 76 2.88 3.69 -10.46
N CYS A 77 2.80 2.79 -11.44
CA CYS A 77 3.11 3.07 -12.84
C CYS A 77 2.20 4.17 -13.40
N MET A 78 0.88 4.03 -13.23
CA MET A 78 -0.08 5.01 -13.72
C MET A 78 0.11 6.38 -13.05
N GLU A 79 0.26 6.42 -11.73
CA GLU A 79 0.57 7.66 -11.05
C GLU A 79 1.86 8.29 -11.54
N ASN A 80 2.93 7.50 -11.73
CA ASN A 80 4.20 8.03 -12.21
C ASN A 80 4.03 8.69 -13.60
N ILE A 81 3.22 8.11 -14.49
CA ILE A 81 2.88 8.74 -15.78
C ILE A 81 2.16 10.07 -15.56
N LEU A 82 1.11 10.11 -14.72
CA LEU A 82 0.32 11.32 -14.47
C LEU A 82 1.15 12.44 -13.84
N TYR A 83 2.02 12.12 -12.88
CA TYR A 83 2.93 13.07 -12.26
C TYR A 83 3.98 13.61 -13.24
N VAL A 84 4.44 12.79 -14.19
CA VAL A 84 5.41 13.21 -15.21
C VAL A 84 4.76 14.07 -16.27
N MET A 85 3.51 13.80 -16.65
CA MET A 85 2.76 14.65 -17.59
C MET A 85 2.62 16.10 -17.11
N GLY A 86 2.51 16.31 -15.79
CA GLY A 86 2.46 17.64 -15.17
C GLY A 86 3.77 18.07 -14.50
N GLY A 87 4.84 17.30 -14.63
CA GLY A 87 6.06 17.44 -13.84
C GLY A 87 7.33 17.48 -14.69
N THR A 88 8.47 17.19 -14.06
CA THR A 88 9.77 17.19 -14.71
C THR A 88 10.36 15.78 -14.78
N LEU A 89 11.40 15.59 -15.60
CA LEU A 89 12.20 14.36 -15.57
C LEU A 89 12.73 14.05 -14.16
N TRP A 90 13.07 15.09 -13.38
CA TRP A 90 13.49 14.91 -11.99
C TRP A 90 12.39 14.33 -11.10
N THR A 91 11.14 14.77 -11.31
CA THR A 91 9.96 14.18 -10.66
C THR A 91 9.82 12.70 -11.03
N ALA A 92 10.05 12.35 -12.30
CA ALA A 92 10.01 10.96 -12.76
C ALA A 92 11.04 10.09 -12.03
N LEU A 93 12.29 10.54 -11.99
CA LEU A 93 13.42 9.80 -11.42
C LEU A 93 13.30 9.63 -9.92
N THR A 94 12.93 10.71 -9.21
CA THR A 94 12.72 10.66 -7.76
C THR A 94 11.60 9.67 -7.41
N ARG A 95 10.44 9.77 -8.06
CA ARG A 95 9.33 8.81 -7.87
C ARG A 95 9.70 7.37 -8.22
N ALA A 96 10.48 7.17 -9.28
CA ALA A 96 10.94 5.83 -9.67
C ALA A 96 11.81 5.18 -8.57
N LEU A 97 12.61 5.98 -7.85
CA LEU A 97 13.47 5.49 -6.77
C LEU A 97 12.79 5.46 -5.40
N THR A 98 11.70 6.21 -5.20
CA THR A 98 11.06 6.34 -3.89
C THR A 98 9.62 5.82 -3.88
N ALA A 99 8.72 6.42 -4.64
CA ALA A 99 7.29 6.08 -4.65
C ALA A 99 7.05 4.65 -5.16
N ILE A 100 7.72 4.24 -6.24
CA ILE A 100 7.52 2.89 -6.80
C ILE A 100 7.92 1.79 -5.80
N PRO A 101 9.12 1.80 -5.19
CA PRO A 101 9.48 0.86 -4.13
C PRO A 101 8.57 0.92 -2.91
N LEU A 102 8.09 2.11 -2.54
CA LEU A 102 7.11 2.27 -1.47
C LEU A 102 5.81 1.51 -1.78
N HIS A 103 5.20 1.71 -2.96
CA HIS A 103 3.97 1.01 -3.31
C HIS A 103 4.19 -0.51 -3.36
N ALA A 104 5.32 -0.96 -3.91
CA ALA A 104 5.67 -2.38 -3.90
C ALA A 104 5.72 -2.94 -2.47
N THR A 105 6.39 -2.23 -1.55
CA THR A 105 6.56 -2.70 -0.17
C THR A 105 5.28 -2.62 0.65
N ALA A 106 4.54 -1.50 0.57
CA ALA A 106 3.26 -1.30 1.24
C ALA A 106 2.21 -2.31 0.75
N SER A 107 2.04 -2.45 -0.57
CA SER A 107 1.09 -3.40 -1.14
C SER A 107 1.51 -4.85 -0.87
N GLY A 108 2.81 -5.19 -0.91
CA GLY A 108 3.28 -6.52 -0.55
C GLY A 108 3.02 -6.88 0.91
N LEU A 109 3.17 -5.92 1.84
CA LEU A 109 2.85 -6.13 3.25
C LEU A 109 1.36 -6.31 3.49
N MET A 110 0.52 -5.51 2.82
CA MET A 110 -0.92 -5.74 2.80
C MET A 110 -1.24 -7.13 2.23
N GLY A 111 -0.61 -7.50 1.13
CA GLY A 111 -0.73 -8.79 0.46
C GLY A 111 -0.43 -9.98 1.36
N TYR A 112 0.63 -9.90 2.19
CA TYR A 112 0.95 -10.93 3.17
C TYR A 112 -0.23 -11.20 4.12
N TYR A 113 -0.84 -10.14 4.66
CA TYR A 113 -1.97 -10.29 5.56
C TYR A 113 -3.23 -10.77 4.84
N ILE A 114 -3.46 -10.35 3.59
CA ILE A 114 -4.55 -10.85 2.75
C ILE A 114 -4.37 -12.35 2.45
N GLY A 115 -3.16 -12.77 2.09
CA GLY A 115 -2.83 -14.18 1.85
C GLY A 115 -3.14 -15.03 3.08
N ARG A 116 -2.73 -14.59 4.27
CA ARG A 116 -3.09 -15.27 5.53
C ARG A 116 -4.59 -15.23 5.82
N ALA A 117 -5.28 -14.16 5.45
CA ALA A 117 -6.72 -14.01 5.69
C ALA A 117 -7.54 -15.06 4.93
N LYS A 118 -7.12 -15.43 3.72
CA LYS A 118 -7.77 -16.46 2.88
C LYS A 118 -7.93 -17.79 3.61
N PHE A 119 -6.96 -18.12 4.47
CA PHE A 119 -6.92 -19.38 5.21
C PHE A 119 -7.17 -19.20 6.70
N ALA A 120 -7.82 -18.11 7.10
CA ALA A 120 -8.15 -17.86 8.48
C ALA A 120 -9.24 -18.86 8.97
N PRO A 121 -9.20 -19.27 10.24
CA PRO A 121 -10.12 -20.27 10.78
C PRO A 121 -11.56 -19.76 10.97
N SER A 122 -11.78 -18.45 10.88
CA SER A 122 -13.10 -17.85 11.05
C SER A 122 -13.23 -16.55 10.27
N PRO A 123 -14.47 -16.12 9.93
CA PRO A 123 -14.72 -14.84 9.27
C PRO A 123 -14.19 -13.63 10.06
N GLN A 124 -14.22 -13.72 11.40
CA GLN A 124 -13.68 -12.66 12.27
C GLN A 124 -12.16 -12.56 12.16
N ALA A 125 -11.47 -13.71 12.12
CA ALA A 125 -10.01 -13.76 11.93
C ALA A 125 -9.60 -13.29 10.53
N GLU A 126 -10.36 -13.68 9.50
CA GLU A 126 -10.18 -13.18 8.12
C GLU A 126 -10.26 -11.66 8.09
N ARG A 127 -11.36 -11.09 8.62
CA ARG A 127 -11.57 -9.63 8.64
C ARG A 127 -10.49 -8.90 9.44
N ALA A 128 -10.05 -9.46 10.57
CA ALA A 128 -8.98 -8.88 11.38
C ALA A 128 -7.66 -8.82 10.61
N LEU A 129 -7.31 -9.87 9.85
CA LEU A 129 -6.11 -9.91 9.03
C LEU A 129 -6.18 -8.93 7.85
N ILE A 130 -7.31 -8.86 7.14
CA ILE A 130 -7.52 -7.87 6.06
C ILE A 130 -7.36 -6.45 6.60
N ASN A 131 -8.02 -6.13 7.71
CA ASN A 131 -7.92 -4.81 8.33
C ASN A 131 -6.50 -4.50 8.79
N LYS A 132 -5.77 -5.49 9.30
CA LYS A 132 -4.37 -5.34 9.67
C LYS A 132 -3.49 -5.04 8.46
N GLY A 133 -3.71 -5.74 7.34
CA GLY A 133 -3.01 -5.49 6.09
C GLY A 133 -3.24 -4.07 5.56
N LEU A 134 -4.51 -3.68 5.48
CA LEU A 134 -4.90 -2.35 5.01
C LEU A 134 -4.28 -1.24 5.89
N ARG A 135 -4.42 -1.34 7.22
CA ARG A 135 -3.83 -0.34 8.14
C ARG A 135 -2.30 -0.28 8.04
N THR A 136 -1.64 -1.42 7.81
CA THR A 136 -0.18 -1.47 7.63
C THR A 136 0.23 -0.72 6.36
N ALA A 137 -0.45 -0.96 5.24
CA ALA A 137 -0.16 -0.24 3.99
C ALA A 137 -0.46 1.25 4.10
N ILE A 138 -1.63 1.63 4.67
CA ILE A 138 -1.98 3.04 4.92
C ILE A 138 -0.94 3.71 5.80
N PHE A 139 -0.45 3.04 6.83
CA PHE A 139 0.55 3.62 7.72
C PHE A 139 1.87 3.90 6.99
N ILE A 140 2.38 2.94 6.22
CA ILE A 140 3.64 3.07 5.49
C ILE A 140 3.50 4.14 4.40
N HIS A 141 2.45 4.04 3.59
CA HIS A 141 2.21 4.96 2.49
C HIS A 141 1.90 6.38 2.98
N GLY A 142 0.99 6.52 3.95
CA GLY A 142 0.65 7.81 4.55
C GLY A 142 1.84 8.47 5.25
N THR A 143 2.73 7.69 5.86
CA THR A 143 3.97 8.24 6.43
C THR A 143 4.87 8.81 5.33
N TYR A 144 5.05 8.09 4.23
CA TYR A 144 5.83 8.58 3.09
C TYR A 144 5.28 9.90 2.54
N ASP A 145 3.98 9.95 2.28
CA ASP A 145 3.31 11.15 1.78
C ASP A 145 3.40 12.30 2.77
N PHE A 146 3.24 12.03 4.07
CA PHE A 146 3.39 13.05 5.10
C PHE A 146 4.80 13.65 5.09
N LEU A 147 5.85 12.82 5.01
CA LEU A 147 7.24 13.30 4.97
C LEU A 147 7.52 14.18 3.75
N LEU A 148 6.85 13.93 2.62
CA LEU A 148 6.95 14.76 1.42
C LEU A 148 6.11 16.05 1.53
N PHE A 149 4.84 15.92 1.90
CA PHE A 149 3.88 17.03 1.95
C PHE A 149 4.16 18.00 3.09
N ALA A 150 4.91 17.60 4.12
CA ALA A 150 5.32 18.47 5.21
C ALA A 150 6.46 19.44 4.82
N VAL A 151 7.17 19.19 3.71
CA VAL A 151 8.34 20.00 3.30
C VAL A 151 8.06 21.51 3.21
N PRO A 152 6.93 21.97 2.64
CA PRO A 152 6.62 23.41 2.59
C PRO A 152 6.44 24.06 3.97
N PHE A 153 6.18 23.28 5.02
CA PHE A 153 5.86 23.79 6.36
C PHE A 153 6.97 23.55 7.38
N LEU A 154 7.69 22.44 7.25
CA LEU A 154 8.73 21.99 8.20
C LEU A 154 10.14 22.01 7.60
N GLY A 155 10.30 22.48 6.36
CA GLY A 155 11.56 22.42 5.62
C GLY A 155 11.89 21.01 5.14
N THR A 156 13.11 20.79 4.66
CA THR A 156 13.51 19.51 4.05
C THR A 156 13.84 18.40 5.05
N LEU A 157 13.94 18.71 6.35
CA LEU A 157 14.33 17.75 7.39
C LEU A 157 13.47 16.47 7.39
N PRO A 158 12.13 16.51 7.27
CA PRO A 158 11.30 15.29 7.23
C PRO A 158 11.64 14.34 6.07
N SER A 159 12.07 14.89 4.92
CA SER A 159 12.39 14.07 3.74
C SER A 159 13.56 13.09 3.97
N LEU A 160 14.41 13.35 4.97
CA LEU A 160 15.48 12.43 5.38
C LEU A 160 14.93 11.09 5.90
N GLY A 161 13.66 11.03 6.33
CA GLY A 161 12.98 9.82 6.77
C GLY A 161 12.52 8.89 5.65
N ILE A 162 12.49 9.35 4.39
CA ILE A 162 11.94 8.58 3.25
C ILE A 162 12.76 7.31 2.99
N ILE A 163 14.09 7.44 2.89
CA ILE A 163 14.96 6.29 2.61
C ILE A 163 14.92 5.28 3.78
N PRO A 164 15.09 5.68 5.06
CA PRO A 164 14.91 4.77 6.19
C PRO A 164 13.55 4.06 6.20
N LEU A 165 12.45 4.77 5.87
CA LEU A 165 11.12 4.19 5.80
C LEU A 165 11.03 3.09 4.73
N ILE A 166 11.48 3.37 3.51
CA ILE A 166 11.44 2.40 2.40
C ILE A 166 12.33 1.19 2.70
N VAL A 167 13.54 1.42 3.19
CA VAL A 167 14.49 0.35 3.56
C VAL A 167 13.93 -0.50 4.70
N GLY A 168 13.38 0.13 5.73
CA GLY A 168 12.71 -0.56 6.84
C GLY A 168 11.52 -1.40 6.35
N ALA A 169 10.63 -0.80 5.55
CA ALA A 169 9.48 -1.49 4.96
C ALA A 169 9.91 -2.69 4.10
N PHE A 170 10.99 -2.55 3.31
CA PHE A 170 11.57 -3.62 2.52
C PHE A 170 12.05 -4.79 3.39
N PHE A 171 12.79 -4.53 4.48
CA PHE A 171 13.24 -5.60 5.37
C PHE A 171 12.09 -6.29 6.10
N VAL A 172 11.06 -5.54 6.48
CA VAL A 172 9.84 -6.10 7.07
C VAL A 172 9.11 -6.97 6.04
N LEU A 173 8.96 -6.50 4.79
CA LEU A 173 8.36 -7.29 3.71
C LEU A 173 9.17 -8.56 3.46
N ARG A 174 10.50 -8.47 3.35
CA ARG A 174 11.37 -9.64 3.18
C ARG A 174 11.19 -10.66 4.31
N ALA A 175 11.05 -10.19 5.56
CA ALA A 175 10.76 -11.08 6.68
C ALA A 175 9.39 -11.75 6.54
N ARG A 176 8.36 -11.01 6.12
CA ARG A 176 7.00 -11.55 5.89
C ARG A 176 6.92 -12.52 4.71
N ILE A 177 7.65 -12.27 3.61
CA ILE A 177 7.77 -13.21 2.49
C ILE A 177 8.36 -14.54 2.97
N ARG A 178 9.41 -14.50 3.79
CA ARG A 178 9.97 -15.72 4.39
C ARG A 178 8.96 -16.45 5.27
N SER A 179 8.14 -15.72 6.02
CA SER A 179 7.04 -16.31 6.80
C SER A 179 5.97 -16.94 5.90
N ALA A 180 5.54 -16.26 4.83
CA ALA A 180 4.58 -16.79 3.86
C ALA A 180 5.07 -18.12 3.27
N LEU A 181 6.28 -18.13 2.71
CA LEU A 181 6.89 -19.33 2.14
C LEU A 181 7.08 -20.48 3.14
N ALA A 182 7.18 -20.18 4.44
CA ALA A 182 7.25 -21.20 5.49
C ALA A 182 5.86 -21.73 5.85
N GLU A 183 4.84 -20.86 5.89
CA GLU A 183 3.44 -21.25 6.06
C GLU A 183 2.95 -22.12 4.89
N ASP A 184 3.28 -21.74 3.66
CA ASP A 184 2.90 -22.46 2.43
C ASP A 184 3.54 -23.85 2.38
N ARG A 185 4.84 -23.96 2.71
CA ARG A 185 5.51 -25.27 2.84
C ARG A 185 4.87 -26.18 3.87
N LYS A 186 4.48 -25.65 5.03
CA LYS A 186 3.79 -26.43 6.07
C LYS A 186 2.43 -26.89 5.57
N ARG A 187 1.68 -26.05 4.86
CA ARG A 187 0.38 -26.40 4.29
C ARG A 187 0.50 -27.48 3.22
N GLY A 188 1.45 -27.35 2.31
CA GLY A 188 1.73 -28.37 1.29
C GLY A 188 2.13 -29.73 1.87
N GLN A 189 2.84 -29.74 3.00
CA GLN A 189 3.13 -30.97 3.76
C GLN A 189 1.89 -31.57 4.43
N VAL A 190 0.94 -30.73 4.89
CA VAL A 190 -0.29 -31.18 5.57
C VAL A 190 -1.35 -31.70 4.59
N VAL A 191 -1.39 -31.22 3.34
CA VAL A 191 -2.35 -31.69 2.32
C VAL A 191 -1.93 -33.04 1.71
N GLY A 192 -0.70 -33.51 1.95
CA GLY A 192 -0.18 -34.81 1.49
C GLY A 192 -0.57 -36.03 2.34
N GLU A 193 -1.34 -35.84 3.42
CA GLU A 193 -1.82 -36.91 4.31
C GLU A 193 -3.36 -36.91 4.37
N ILE A 194 -4.03 -37.35 3.30
CA ILE A 194 -5.44 -37.75 3.33
C ILE A 194 -5.63 -38.99 2.46
#